data_AF-A0A1I8F9F9-F1
#
_entry.id   AF-A0A1I8F9F9-F1
#
_cell.length_a   1.000
_cell.length_b   1.000
_cell.length_c   1.000
_cell.angle_alpha   90.00
_cell.angle_beta   90.00
_cell.angle_gamma   90.00
#
_symmetry.space_group_name_H-M   'P 1'
#
loop_
_entity.id
_entity.type
_entity.pdbx_description
1 polymer ?
#
loop_
_entity_poly.entity_id
_entity_poly.type
_entity_poly.pdbx_seq_one_letter_code
_entity_poly.pdbx_strand_id
1 'polypeptide(L)'
;TPPPLKETLTAYLTVCPLTQLPIRTLEDVLANRTTKSWSPREPTYTRKSCSTRPRPYYELRKQMKVVDSMPICSQTPWIRTPTRCASWDQNINIHFYNAYCNKVYIADQTFNAYSLGVAFPKGAFYLPAFSF
;
A
#
# COMPACT_ATOMS: atom_id res chain seq x y z
N THR A 1 -20.00 41.15 17.08
CA THR A 1 -19.98 41.17 15.60
C THR A 1 -19.43 39.84 15.14
N PRO A 2 -20.15 39.05 14.33
CA PRO A 2 -19.58 37.79 13.82
C PRO A 2 -18.37 38.10 12.90
N PRO A 3 -17.34 37.23 12.88
CA PRO A 3 -16.15 37.46 12.07
C PRO A 3 -16.53 37.49 10.58
N PRO A 4 -15.81 38.28 9.76
CA PRO A 4 -16.08 38.39 8.34
C PRO A 4 -15.92 37.03 7.66
N LEU A 5 -16.88 36.68 6.80
CA LEU A 5 -16.99 35.43 6.02
C LEU A 5 -15.66 34.93 5.42
N LYS A 6 -14.77 35.86 5.05
CA LYS A 6 -13.45 35.60 4.46
C LYS A 6 -12.49 34.94 5.46
N GLU A 7 -12.49 35.36 6.71
CA GLU A 7 -11.68 34.75 7.78
C GLU A 7 -12.21 33.37 8.14
N THR A 8 -13.53 33.20 8.13
CA THR A 8 -14.18 31.90 8.40
C THR A 8 -13.86 30.88 7.31
N LEU A 9 -13.88 31.27 6.03
CA LEU A 9 -13.55 30.40 4.91
C LEU A 9 -12.05 30.06 4.88
N THR A 10 -11.19 31.01 5.22
CA THR A 10 -9.73 30.78 5.26
C THR A 10 -9.37 29.84 6.42
N ALA A 11 -9.99 30.01 7.59
CA ALA A 11 -9.89 29.09 8.72
C ALA A 11 -10.47 27.72 8.39
N TYR A 12 -11.62 27.65 7.71
CA TYR A 12 -12.22 26.38 7.30
C TYR A 12 -11.38 25.66 6.24
N LEU A 13 -10.68 26.39 5.36
CA LEU A 13 -9.75 25.81 4.37
C LEU A 13 -8.40 25.39 4.99
N THR A 14 -7.92 26.10 6.01
CA THR A 14 -6.72 25.69 6.78
C THR A 14 -7.00 24.55 7.74
N VAL A 15 -8.22 24.44 8.26
CA VAL A 15 -8.70 23.32 9.09
C VAL A 15 -9.27 22.18 8.24
N CYS A 16 -9.64 22.44 6.98
CA CYS A 16 -10.00 21.40 6.03
C CYS A 16 -8.78 20.52 5.79
N PRO A 17 -8.84 19.23 6.17
CA PRO A 17 -7.74 18.28 5.95
C PRO A 17 -7.72 17.81 4.50
N LEU A 18 -7.90 18.71 3.54
CA LEU A 18 -7.87 18.42 2.10
C LEU A 18 -6.47 18.02 1.60
N THR A 19 -5.44 18.09 2.44
CA THR A 19 -4.04 17.86 2.03
C THR A 19 -3.24 16.89 2.88
N GLN A 20 -3.74 16.40 4.02
CA GLN A 20 -3.00 15.42 4.83
C GLN A 20 -3.62 14.03 4.70
N LEU A 21 -3.15 13.29 3.69
CA LEU A 21 -3.37 11.86 3.60
C LEU A 21 -2.85 11.19 4.88
N PRO A 22 -3.64 10.35 5.56
CA PRO A 22 -3.29 9.84 6.89
C PRO A 22 -2.10 8.87 6.89
N ILE A 23 -1.72 8.33 5.72
CA ILE A 23 -0.62 7.39 5.53
C ILE A 23 0.09 7.78 4.23
N ARG A 24 1.36 8.17 4.28
CA ARG A 24 2.14 8.49 3.07
C ARG A 24 3.38 7.63 2.96
N THR A 25 3.92 7.20 4.08
CA THR A 25 5.15 6.42 4.20
C THR A 25 4.91 5.12 4.95
N LEU A 26 5.90 4.23 4.91
CA LEU A 26 5.87 3.02 5.73
C LEU A 26 5.91 3.38 7.23
N GLU A 27 6.64 4.42 7.59
CA GLU A 27 6.78 4.94 8.94
C GLU A 27 5.44 5.42 9.51
N ASP A 28 4.57 6.05 8.70
CA ASP A 28 3.24 6.47 9.13
C ASP A 28 2.37 5.27 9.55
N VAL A 29 2.48 4.14 8.81
CA VAL A 29 1.79 2.89 9.13
C VAL A 29 2.30 2.28 10.44
N LEU A 30 3.60 2.44 10.73
CA LEU A 30 4.22 1.91 11.95
C LEU A 30 3.98 2.80 13.16
N ALA A 31 3.94 4.11 12.97
CA ALA A 31 3.69 5.09 14.02
C ALA A 31 2.23 5.07 14.48
N ASN A 32 1.29 4.79 13.58
CA ASN A 32 -0.14 4.79 13.89
C ASN A 32 -0.65 3.41 14.32
N ARG A 33 -0.76 3.19 15.64
CA ARG A 33 -1.28 1.94 16.23
C ARG A 33 -2.72 1.58 15.84
N THR A 34 -3.50 2.52 15.33
CA THR A 34 -4.88 2.25 14.90
C THR A 34 -4.96 1.76 13.45
N THR A 35 -3.92 2.02 12.66
CA THR A 35 -3.86 1.58 11.26
C THR A 35 -3.65 0.08 11.18
N LYS A 36 -4.45 -0.59 10.35
CA LYS A 36 -4.26 -2.02 10.03
C LYS A 36 -3.73 -2.16 8.62
N SER A 37 -2.58 -2.81 8.47
CA SER A 37 -2.02 -3.18 7.17
C SER A 37 -2.54 -4.56 6.73
N TRP A 38 -2.94 -4.67 5.47
CA TRP A 38 -3.49 -5.88 4.87
C TRP A 38 -2.66 -6.25 3.64
N SER A 39 -2.42 -7.55 3.46
CA SER A 39 -1.73 -8.10 2.29
C SER A 39 -2.48 -9.35 1.82
N PRO A 40 -2.63 -9.56 0.51
CA PRO A 40 -3.16 -10.81 0.00
C PRO A 40 -2.20 -11.95 0.36
N ARG A 41 -2.77 -13.14 0.50
CA ARG A 41 -2.05 -14.39 0.66
C ARG A 41 -1.37 -14.72 -0.66
N GLU A 42 -0.20 -14.14 -0.88
CA GLU A 42 0.67 -14.55 -1.96
C GLU A 42 1.84 -15.40 -1.44
N PRO A 43 2.22 -16.45 -2.19
CA PRO A 43 3.33 -17.32 -1.82
C PRO A 43 4.70 -16.61 -1.87
N THR A 44 4.82 -15.45 -2.54
CA THR A 44 6.11 -14.77 -2.76
C THR A 44 6.32 -13.61 -1.79
N TYR A 45 5.33 -12.72 -1.64
CA TYR A 45 5.41 -11.55 -0.76
C TYR A 45 5.55 -11.96 0.73
N THR A 46 4.89 -13.05 1.14
CA THR A 46 4.97 -13.57 2.51
C THR A 46 6.23 -14.41 2.78
N ARG A 47 6.88 -14.95 1.74
CA ARG A 47 7.99 -15.94 1.87
C ARG A 47 9.38 -15.35 1.65
N LYS A 48 9.56 -14.40 0.72
CA LYS A 48 10.84 -13.65 0.54
C LYS A 48 11.04 -12.53 1.58
N SER A 49 10.06 -12.34 2.45
CA SER A 49 10.03 -11.42 3.60
C SER A 49 11.03 -11.78 4.72
N CYS A 50 11.56 -13.00 4.72
CA CYS A 50 11.91 -13.67 5.98
C CYS A 50 13.33 -13.51 6.55
N SER A 51 14.32 -12.91 5.90
CA SER A 51 15.67 -12.97 6.51
C SER A 51 16.64 -11.80 6.36
N THR A 52 16.40 -10.78 5.53
CA THR A 52 17.49 -9.83 5.18
C THR A 52 17.08 -8.37 5.00
N ARG A 53 15.92 -7.94 5.54
CA ARG A 53 15.37 -6.61 5.26
C ARG A 53 15.42 -5.63 6.43
N PRO A 54 15.46 -4.30 6.14
CA PRO A 54 15.48 -3.25 7.15
C PRO A 54 14.38 -3.42 8.21
N ARG A 55 14.67 -3.06 9.47
CA ARG A 55 13.76 -3.17 10.63
C ARG A 55 12.29 -2.77 10.36
N PRO A 56 11.98 -1.68 9.64
CA PRO A 56 10.59 -1.24 9.41
C PRO A 56 9.71 -2.33 8.77
N TYR A 57 10.26 -3.14 7.89
CA TYR A 57 9.51 -4.19 7.19
C TYR A 57 9.21 -5.39 8.11
N TYR A 58 10.13 -5.72 9.00
CA TYR A 58 9.90 -6.74 10.02
C TYR A 58 8.79 -6.32 10.99
N GLU A 59 8.79 -5.07 11.43
CA GLU A 59 7.74 -4.53 12.31
C GLU A 59 6.38 -4.45 11.59
N LEU A 60 6.35 -4.06 10.31
CA LEU A 60 5.12 -4.08 9.51
C LEU A 60 4.49 -5.47 9.52
N ARG A 61 5.30 -6.52 9.36
CA ARG A 61 4.81 -7.91 9.33
C ARG A 61 4.11 -8.31 10.62
N LYS A 62 4.57 -7.84 11.79
CA LYS A 62 3.93 -8.19 13.08
C LYS A 62 2.50 -7.68 13.18
N GLN A 63 2.19 -6.57 12.51
CA GLN A 63 0.84 -5.97 12.51
C GLN A 63 0.04 -6.25 11.22
N MET A 64 0.65 -6.87 10.22
CA MET A 64 0.04 -7.13 8.93
C MET A 64 -0.93 -8.31 9.00
N LYS A 65 -2.15 -8.09 8.51
CA LYS A 65 -3.14 -9.16 8.32
C LYS A 65 -3.03 -9.72 6.91
N VAL A 66 -2.90 -11.05 6.84
CA VAL A 66 -2.97 -11.77 5.56
C VAL A 66 -4.43 -12.07 5.25
N VAL A 67 -4.87 -11.76 4.03
CA VAL A 67 -6.21 -12.08 3.54
C VAL A 67 -6.19 -12.98 2.32
N ASP A 68 -7.28 -13.70 2.07
CA ASP A 68 -7.25 -14.83 1.15
C ASP A 68 -7.24 -14.47 -0.33
N SER A 69 -7.59 -13.23 -0.69
CA SER A 69 -7.63 -12.82 -2.08
C SER A 69 -7.30 -11.36 -2.32
N MET A 70 -6.89 -11.11 -3.56
CA MET A 70 -6.62 -9.79 -4.09
C MET A 70 -7.85 -8.85 -4.01
N PRO A 71 -9.05 -9.20 -4.53
CA PRO A 71 -10.21 -8.30 -4.46
C PRO A 71 -10.60 -7.90 -3.04
N ILE A 72 -10.48 -8.82 -2.07
CA ILE A 72 -10.78 -8.51 -0.67
C ILE A 72 -9.78 -7.49 -0.13
N CYS A 73 -8.49 -7.67 -0.42
CA CYS A 73 -7.48 -6.76 0.09
C CYS A 73 -7.59 -5.35 -0.52
N SER A 74 -7.96 -5.23 -1.81
CA SER A 74 -8.02 -3.94 -2.51
C SER A 74 -9.22 -3.08 -2.11
N GLN A 75 -10.26 -3.69 -1.55
CA GLN A 75 -11.44 -3.01 -1.01
C GLN A 75 -11.28 -2.60 0.46
N THR A 76 -10.30 -3.16 1.19
CA THR A 76 -10.11 -2.83 2.61
C THR A 76 -9.84 -1.35 2.90
N PRO A 77 -9.10 -0.59 2.06
CA PRO A 77 -8.87 0.84 2.30
C PRO A 77 -10.13 1.70 2.17
N TRP A 78 -11.23 1.17 1.61
CA TRP A 78 -12.51 1.88 1.57
C TRP A 78 -13.10 2.07 2.97
N ILE A 79 -12.72 1.21 3.92
CA ILE A 79 -13.18 1.29 5.30
C ILE A 79 -12.29 2.29 6.04
N ARG A 80 -12.84 3.48 6.31
CA ARG A 80 -12.12 4.60 6.90
C ARG A 80 -11.82 4.42 8.40
N THR A 81 -12.61 3.62 9.11
CA THR A 81 -12.51 3.46 10.58
C THR A 81 -12.52 1.98 11.00
N PRO A 82 -11.47 1.49 11.67
CA PRO A 82 -10.13 2.09 11.73
C PRO A 82 -9.50 2.18 10.34
N THR A 83 -8.58 3.12 10.15
CA THR A 83 -7.86 3.30 8.86
C THR A 83 -7.18 2.00 8.45
N ARG A 84 -7.34 1.62 7.18
CA ARG A 84 -6.74 0.39 6.63
C ARG A 84 -5.92 0.74 5.41
N CYS A 85 -4.77 0.07 5.26
CA CYS A 85 -3.96 0.13 4.06
C CYS A 85 -3.78 -1.27 3.48
N ALA A 86 -3.66 -1.33 2.16
CA ALA A 86 -3.36 -2.54 1.42
C ALA A 86 -1.93 -2.44 0.88
N SER A 87 -1.10 -3.47 1.09
CA SER A 87 0.31 -3.53 0.65
C SER A 87 0.51 -4.63 -0.38
N TRP A 88 0.83 -4.24 -1.62
CA TRP A 88 1.00 -5.13 -2.77
C TRP A 88 2.07 -4.58 -3.70
N ASP A 89 2.38 -5.38 -4.73
CA ASP A 89 3.09 -4.98 -5.93
C ASP A 89 2.56 -3.67 -6.52
N GLN A 90 3.48 -2.77 -6.90
CA GLN A 90 3.15 -1.41 -7.36
C GLN A 90 2.18 -1.42 -8.56
N ASN A 91 2.40 -2.29 -9.54
CA ASN A 91 1.54 -2.38 -10.72
C ASN A 91 0.12 -2.79 -10.36
N ILE A 92 -0.05 -3.64 -9.34
CA ILE A 92 -1.37 -4.05 -8.90
C ILE A 92 -2.06 -2.92 -8.11
N ASN A 93 -1.32 -2.20 -7.27
CA ASN A 93 -1.85 -1.00 -6.60
C ASN A 93 -2.30 0.05 -7.62
N ILE A 94 -1.53 0.29 -8.69
CA ILE A 94 -1.90 1.21 -9.77
C ILE A 94 -3.18 0.74 -10.48
N HIS A 95 -3.29 -0.56 -10.77
CA HIS A 95 -4.49 -1.12 -11.38
C HIS A 95 -5.75 -0.82 -10.54
N PHE A 96 -5.72 -1.10 -9.23
CA PHE A 96 -6.87 -0.84 -8.36
C PHE A 96 -7.09 0.64 -8.07
N TYR A 97 -6.04 1.44 -8.00
CA TYR A 97 -6.15 2.89 -7.90
C TYR A 97 -6.93 3.47 -9.09
N ASN A 98 -6.58 3.07 -10.31
CA ASN A 98 -7.28 3.50 -11.52
C ASN A 98 -8.73 2.98 -11.57
N ALA A 99 -8.99 1.78 -11.05
CA ALA A 99 -10.33 1.21 -11.01
C ALA A 99 -11.25 1.89 -9.97
N TYR A 100 -10.68 2.38 -8.87
CA TYR A 100 -11.45 2.87 -7.72
C TYR A 100 -11.39 4.39 -7.53
N CYS A 101 -10.52 5.08 -8.27
CA CYS A 101 -10.36 6.53 -8.30
C CYS A 101 -10.39 7.13 -6.88
N ASN A 102 -11.34 8.03 -6.61
CA ASN A 102 -11.47 8.80 -5.37
C ASN A 102 -11.72 7.97 -4.10
N LYS A 103 -11.88 6.65 -4.20
CA LYS A 103 -12.07 5.75 -3.04
C LYS A 103 -10.76 5.35 -2.37
N VAL A 104 -9.64 5.42 -3.09
CA VAL A 104 -8.31 5.01 -2.61
C VAL A 104 -7.24 5.98 -3.11
N TYR A 105 -6.07 5.94 -2.49
CA TYR A 105 -4.90 6.66 -2.97
C TYR A 105 -3.68 5.75 -2.81
N ILE A 106 -2.62 6.03 -3.58
CA ILE A 106 -1.34 5.35 -3.46
C ILE A 106 -0.46 6.18 -2.53
N ALA A 107 0.14 5.53 -1.54
CA ALA A 107 1.12 6.14 -0.65
C ALA A 107 2.40 6.50 -1.43
N ASP A 108 3.12 7.52 -0.98
CA ASP A 108 4.23 8.12 -1.73
C ASP A 108 5.45 7.21 -1.85
N GLN A 109 5.59 6.25 -0.92
CA GLN A 109 6.76 5.40 -0.82
C GLN A 109 6.46 3.96 -1.24
N THR A 110 7.22 3.46 -2.20
CA THR A 110 7.36 2.02 -2.45
C THR A 110 8.46 1.46 -1.56
N PHE A 111 8.28 0.21 -1.14
CA PHE A 111 9.28 -0.53 -0.38
C PHE A 111 9.39 -1.93 -0.97
N ASN A 112 10.45 -2.66 -0.62
CA ASN A 112 10.71 -3.99 -1.16
C ASN A 112 10.82 -3.94 -2.70
N ALA A 113 11.93 -3.41 -3.23
CA ALA A 113 12.21 -3.52 -4.65
C ALA A 113 12.43 -5.00 -5.03
N TYR A 114 11.77 -5.45 -6.09
CA TYR A 114 11.93 -6.78 -6.68
C TYR A 114 11.69 -6.70 -8.20
N SER A 115 12.10 -7.74 -8.91
CA SER A 115 11.82 -7.90 -10.33
C SER A 115 10.91 -9.11 -10.54
N LEU A 116 9.99 -8.99 -11.49
CA LEU A 116 9.22 -10.12 -12.01
C LEU A 116 10.06 -10.80 -13.10
N GLY A 117 10.07 -12.13 -13.10
CA GLY A 117 10.80 -12.91 -14.09
C GLY A 117 10.01 -14.14 -14.49
N VAL A 118 10.25 -14.60 -15.72
CA VAL A 118 9.69 -15.87 -16.20
C VAL A 118 10.59 -16.99 -15.69
N ALA A 119 10.00 -17.95 -14.99
CA ALA A 119 10.71 -19.12 -14.49
C ALA A 119 10.70 -20.22 -15.55
N PHE A 120 11.88 -20.76 -15.86
CA PHE A 120 12.04 -21.87 -16.78
C PHE A 120 12.50 -23.12 -16.03
N PRO A 121 12.09 -24.33 -16.48
CA PRO A 121 12.69 -25.57 -16.00
C PRO A 121 14.20 -25.55 -16.21
N LYS A 122 14.95 -26.09 -15.24
CA LYS A 122 16.40 -26.22 -15.36
C LYS A 122 16.73 -27.06 -16.59
N GLY A 123 17.56 -26.53 -17.49
CA GLY A 123 17.95 -27.22 -18.72
C GLY A 123 16.92 -27.15 -19.85
N ALA A 124 15.95 -26.23 -19.79
CA ALA A 124 15.04 -25.99 -20.90
C ALA A 124 15.81 -25.68 -22.19
N PHE A 125 15.74 -26.58 -23.19
CA PHE A 125 16.46 -26.44 -24.46
C PHE A 125 16.06 -25.19 -25.26
N TYR A 126 14.85 -24.68 -25.00
CA TYR A 126 14.29 -23.48 -25.64
C TYR A 126 14.67 -22.19 -24.92
N LEU A 127 15.38 -22.25 -23.79
CA LEU A 127 15.77 -21.06 -23.04
C LEU A 127 16.58 -20.04 -23.87
N PRO A 128 17.50 -20.45 -24.77
CA PRO A 128 18.20 -19.53 -25.67
C PRO A 128 17.29 -18.80 -26.66
N ALA A 129 16.06 -19.27 -26.89
CA ALA A 129 15.11 -18.62 -27.79
C ALA A 129 14.41 -17.39 -27.16
N PHE A 130 14.57 -17.17 -25.85
CA PHE A 130 14.03 -16.01 -25.15
C PHE A 130 15.09 -14.90 -25.08
N SER A 131 14.77 -13.72 -25.60
CA SER A 131 15.56 -12.51 -25.37
C SER A 131 15.13 -11.86 -24.05
N PHE A 132 16.06 -11.71 -23.10
CA PHE A 132 15.83 -11.05 -21.81
C PHE A 132 16.42 -9.65 -21.80
#